data_AF-A0A1B0D2Q9-F1
#
_entry.id   AF-A0A1B0D2Q9-F1
#
_cell.length_a   1.000
_cell.length_b   1.000
_cell.length_c   1.000
_cell.angle_alpha   90.00
_cell.angle_beta   90.00
_cell.angle_gamma   90.00
#
_symmetry.space_group_name_H-M   'P 1'
#
loop_
_entity.id
_entity.type
_entity.pdbx_description
1 polymer ?
#
loop_
_entity_poly.entity_id
_entity_poly.type
_entity_poly.pdbx_seq_one_letter_code
_entity_poly.pdbx_strand_id
1 'polypeptide(L)'
;MANIVCLNKLRILSGFSATWKGSGGAEMMLGHLKCHGMIGQLAGSQVRHSSFRSSPQFGQIDDHPPVEIAKNPPEWKFVERLLGPVTVPAPSIRPNYPSGWQPQQPDAQNRDYFIARTRNHMLPVYMTEKFRGSKKVTKVRKIQGDIWKLEEELRHVVEKAAGKKVLSRVNEMSGQIEFTGAYVNLIKNYLQDKGY
;
A
#
# COMPACT_ATOMS: atom_id res chain seq x y z
N MET A 1 27.74 -13.95 -33.96
CA MET A 1 26.68 -12.95 -34.19
C MET A 1 26.61 -12.04 -32.97
N ALA A 2 27.27 -10.89 -33.04
CA ALA A 2 27.27 -9.90 -31.96
C ALA A 2 26.17 -8.87 -32.24
N ASN A 3 25.23 -8.70 -31.30
CA ASN A 3 24.24 -7.63 -31.36
C ASN A 3 24.70 -6.45 -30.52
N ILE A 4 24.85 -5.33 -31.21
CA ILE A 4 25.13 -3.98 -30.75
C ILE A 4 23.84 -3.39 -30.17
N VAL A 5 23.90 -2.76 -28.99
CA VAL A 5 22.84 -1.85 -28.53
C VAL A 5 23.46 -0.55 -28.02
N CYS A 6 22.92 0.54 -28.54
CA CYS A 6 23.36 1.93 -28.48
C CYS A 6 23.49 2.52 -27.07
N LEU A 7 24.60 3.21 -26.82
CA LEU A 7 24.73 4.25 -25.80
C LEU A 7 24.05 5.55 -26.31
N ASN A 8 23.11 6.07 -25.52
CA ASN A 8 22.50 7.37 -25.79
C ASN A 8 23.21 8.48 -25.01
N LYS A 9 23.39 9.60 -25.73
CA LYS A 9 24.34 10.69 -25.51
C LYS A 9 23.70 11.81 -24.68
N LEU A 10 24.19 12.09 -23.48
CA LEU A 10 23.78 13.25 -22.69
C LEU A 10 24.63 14.48 -23.05
N ARG A 11 23.96 15.50 -23.61
CA ARG A 11 24.50 16.82 -23.96
C ARG A 11 24.91 17.59 -22.71
N ILE A 12 26.15 18.07 -22.71
CA ILE A 12 26.64 19.12 -21.83
C ILE A 12 26.30 20.46 -22.49
N LEU A 13 25.54 21.32 -21.82
CA LEU A 13 25.38 22.72 -22.21
C LEU A 13 26.36 23.57 -21.42
N SER A 14 27.23 24.25 -22.15
CA SER A 14 28.14 25.30 -21.68
C SER A 14 27.42 26.63 -21.51
N GLY A 15 27.83 27.39 -20.50
CA GLY A 15 27.83 28.85 -20.56
C GLY A 15 26.92 29.53 -19.56
N PHE A 16 27.52 30.12 -18.52
CA PHE A 16 27.14 31.46 -18.05
C PHE A 16 28.33 32.04 -17.28
N SER A 17 29.17 32.80 -17.99
CA SER A 17 30.17 33.69 -17.38
C SER A 17 29.47 35.00 -17.04
N ALA A 18 29.46 35.37 -15.76
CA ALA A 18 29.11 36.72 -15.34
C ALA A 18 30.36 37.38 -14.74
N THR A 19 31.01 38.20 -15.56
CA THR A 19 31.99 39.19 -15.12
C THR A 19 31.27 40.27 -14.32
N TRP A 20 31.62 40.45 -13.05
CA TRP A 20 31.20 41.61 -12.26
C TRP A 20 32.36 42.60 -12.14
N LYS A 21 32.09 43.82 -12.59
CA LYS A 21 32.98 44.98 -12.65
C LYS A 21 33.17 45.52 -11.23
N GLY A 22 34.42 45.78 -10.85
CA GLY A 22 34.76 46.44 -9.60
C GLY A 22 34.25 47.88 -9.53
N SER A 23 33.95 48.33 -8.32
CA SER A 23 33.80 49.74 -7.95
C SER A 23 33.96 49.89 -6.45
N GLY A 24 34.81 50.83 -6.05
CA GLY A 24 34.73 51.51 -4.76
C GLY A 24 35.51 50.87 -3.62
N GLY A 25 36.65 51.48 -3.28
CA GLY A 25 37.38 51.17 -2.05
C GLY A 25 36.66 51.65 -0.80
N ALA A 26 36.99 50.99 0.31
CA ALA A 26 37.03 51.59 1.64
C ALA A 26 38.17 50.92 2.40
N GLU A 27 39.25 51.67 2.53
CA GLU A 27 40.34 51.45 3.45
C GLU A 27 39.79 51.44 4.89
N MET A 28 39.95 50.33 5.60
CA MET A 28 39.99 50.36 7.06
C MET A 28 41.05 49.37 7.54
N MET A 29 42.08 49.96 8.15
CA MET A 29 43.19 49.30 8.83
C MET A 29 42.69 48.26 9.83
N LEU A 30 43.20 47.03 9.77
CA LEU A 30 43.18 46.14 10.93
C LEU A 30 44.59 45.65 11.24
N GLY A 31 44.98 45.99 12.47
CA GLY A 31 46.28 45.78 13.06
C GLY A 31 46.79 44.35 12.95
N HIS A 32 48.09 44.29 12.69
CA HIS A 32 48.93 43.15 12.89
C HIS A 32 48.87 42.73 14.37
N LEU A 33 48.25 41.59 14.67
CA LEU A 33 48.42 40.87 15.93
C LEU A 33 48.90 39.46 15.61
N LYS A 34 50.22 39.30 15.61
CA LYS A 34 50.87 37.99 15.75
C LYS A 34 50.62 37.51 17.18
N CYS A 35 49.59 36.71 17.39
CA CYS A 35 49.47 35.92 18.60
C CYS A 35 50.16 34.58 18.37
N HIS A 36 51.43 34.49 18.79
CA HIS A 36 52.04 33.21 19.13
C HIS A 36 51.27 32.65 20.32
N GLY A 37 50.40 31.67 20.08
CA GLY A 37 49.73 30.91 21.11
C GLY A 37 50.15 29.46 20.99
N MET A 38 51.05 29.02 21.87
CA MET A 38 51.17 27.59 22.18
C MET A 38 49.80 27.13 22.68
N ILE A 39 49.13 26.26 21.93
CA ILE A 39 47.94 25.56 22.40
C ILE A 39 48.41 24.17 22.81
N GLY A 40 48.41 23.96 24.13
CA GLY A 40 48.70 22.67 24.75
C GLY A 40 47.76 21.58 24.25
N GLN A 41 48.11 20.34 24.60
CA GLN A 41 47.29 19.16 24.38
C GLN A 41 45.86 19.39 24.91
N LEU A 42 44.95 19.84 24.03
CA LEU A 42 43.53 19.88 24.33
C LEU A 42 43.02 18.46 24.17
N ALA A 43 42.57 17.89 25.28
CA ALA A 43 41.81 16.66 25.34
C ALA A 43 40.78 16.65 24.19
N GLY A 44 40.86 15.64 23.33
CA GLY A 44 40.04 15.55 22.12
C GLY A 44 38.56 15.74 22.47
N SER A 45 37.96 16.81 21.94
CA SER A 45 36.51 16.97 22.02
C SER A 45 35.88 15.75 21.38
N GLN A 46 35.07 14.99 22.11
CA GLN A 46 34.32 13.87 21.54
C GLN A 46 33.46 14.41 20.39
N VAL A 47 33.87 14.13 19.14
CA VAL A 47 33.11 14.55 17.96
C VAL A 47 31.85 13.69 17.93
N ARG A 48 30.70 14.32 18.14
CA ARG A 48 29.41 13.63 18.02
C ARG A 48 29.06 13.50 16.54
N HIS A 49 29.15 12.28 16.02
CA HIS A 49 28.68 11.93 14.68
C HIS A 49 27.15 11.80 14.63
N SER A 50 26.45 12.81 15.14
CA SER A 50 24.98 12.86 15.17
C SER A 50 24.36 13.31 13.85
N SER A 51 25.17 13.75 12.87
CA SER A 51 24.69 14.22 11.58
C SER A 51 25.64 13.82 10.45
N PHE A 52 25.09 13.68 9.23
CA PHE A 52 25.87 13.40 8.02
C PHE A 52 26.98 14.44 7.74
N ARG A 53 26.78 15.71 8.16
CA ARG A 53 27.79 16.76 7.99
C ARG A 53 28.90 16.72 9.04
N SER A 54 28.66 16.09 10.18
CA SER A 54 29.64 15.92 11.27
C SER A 54 30.29 14.54 11.30
N SER A 55 29.86 13.61 10.43
CA SER A 55 30.59 12.37 10.17
C SER A 55 31.80 12.62 9.26
N PRO A 56 32.87 11.82 9.39
CA PRO A 56 33.96 11.82 8.41
C PRO A 56 33.42 11.58 6.99
N GLN A 57 34.02 12.26 6.01
CA GLN A 57 33.68 12.02 4.62
C GLN A 57 34.16 10.62 4.21
N PHE A 58 33.39 9.95 3.33
CA PHE A 58 33.79 8.67 2.77
C PHE A 58 35.13 8.83 2.01
N GLY A 59 36.11 8.00 2.36
CA GLY A 59 37.49 8.09 1.83
C GLY A 59 37.64 7.46 0.45
N GLN A 60 38.88 7.11 0.09
CA GLN A 60 39.15 6.34 -1.13
C GLN A 60 38.74 4.88 -0.91
N ILE A 61 38.32 4.20 -1.97
CA ILE A 61 37.81 2.82 -1.88
C ILE A 61 38.88 1.86 -1.33
N ASP A 62 40.15 2.15 -1.60
CA ASP A 62 41.32 1.38 -1.18
C ASP A 62 41.56 1.44 0.34
N ASP A 63 41.00 2.42 1.05
CA ASP A 63 41.10 2.58 2.50
C ASP A 63 40.17 1.59 3.26
N HIS A 64 39.32 0.86 2.54
CA HIS A 64 38.33 -0.04 3.08
C HIS A 64 38.73 -1.51 2.88
N PRO A 65 38.30 -2.43 3.77
CA PRO A 65 38.60 -3.84 3.61
C PRO A 65 38.04 -4.36 2.28
N PRO A 66 38.77 -5.24 1.58
CA PRO A 66 38.32 -5.77 0.31
C PRO A 66 37.00 -6.52 0.51
N VAL A 67 35.95 -6.11 -0.21
CA VAL A 67 34.63 -6.74 -0.18
C VAL A 67 34.50 -7.66 -1.39
N GLU A 68 34.21 -8.94 -1.13
CA GLU A 68 33.89 -9.90 -2.19
C GLU A 68 32.45 -9.70 -2.66
N ILE A 69 32.27 -9.27 -3.91
CA ILE A 69 30.94 -9.10 -4.50
C ILE A 69 30.47 -10.44 -5.07
N ALA A 70 29.73 -11.20 -4.26
CA ALA A 70 29.09 -12.43 -4.70
C ALA A 70 27.87 -12.13 -5.58
N LYS A 71 27.77 -12.80 -6.74
CA LYS A 71 26.56 -12.75 -7.58
C LYS A 71 25.58 -13.82 -7.09
N ASN A 72 24.40 -13.40 -6.64
CA ASN A 72 23.33 -14.26 -6.09
C ASN A 72 23.72 -15.02 -4.80
N PRO A 73 24.00 -14.31 -3.70
CA PRO A 73 24.32 -14.93 -2.41
C PRO A 73 23.13 -15.75 -1.86
N PRO A 74 23.36 -16.91 -1.22
CA PRO A 74 22.29 -17.72 -0.62
C PRO A 74 21.50 -16.96 0.47
N GLU A 75 22.13 -15.96 1.10
CA GLU A 75 21.52 -15.07 2.08
C GLU A 75 20.44 -14.15 1.45
N TRP A 76 20.44 -13.96 0.13
CA TRP A 76 19.44 -13.11 -0.56
C TRP A 76 18.00 -13.62 -0.37
N LYS A 77 17.82 -14.91 -0.07
CA LYS A 77 16.54 -15.50 0.32
C LYS A 77 15.87 -14.76 1.49
N PHE A 78 16.65 -14.19 2.40
CA PHE A 78 16.12 -13.39 3.52
C PHE A 78 15.57 -12.05 3.04
N VAL A 79 16.19 -11.43 2.04
CA VAL A 79 15.70 -10.20 1.40
C VAL A 79 14.42 -10.49 0.63
N GLU A 80 14.39 -11.59 -0.14
CA GLU A 80 13.18 -12.01 -0.88
C GLU A 80 11.99 -12.24 0.04
N ARG A 81 12.19 -12.80 1.24
CA ARG A 81 11.12 -12.98 2.24
C ARG A 81 10.53 -11.67 2.75
N LEU A 82 11.32 -10.58 2.76
CA LEU A 82 10.84 -9.26 3.18
C LEU A 82 9.98 -8.59 2.10
N LEU A 83 10.13 -9.01 0.84
CA LEU A 83 9.32 -8.50 -0.26
C LEU A 83 7.93 -9.16 -0.21
N GLY A 84 6.89 -8.32 -0.18
CA GLY A 84 5.51 -8.79 -0.23
C GLY A 84 5.12 -9.31 -1.63
N PRO A 85 4.15 -10.24 -1.72
CA PRO A 85 3.63 -10.68 -3.00
C PRO A 85 2.89 -9.52 -3.70
N VAL A 86 3.13 -9.36 -5.01
CA VAL A 86 2.49 -8.31 -5.82
C VAL A 86 0.99 -8.58 -6.00
N THR A 87 0.61 -9.86 -6.07
CA THR A 87 -0.78 -10.30 -6.29
C THR A 87 -1.29 -11.07 -5.07
N VAL A 88 -2.57 -10.89 -4.75
CA VAL A 88 -3.22 -11.63 -3.66
C VAL A 88 -3.23 -13.12 -4.00
N PRO A 89 -2.69 -13.99 -3.13
CA PRO A 89 -2.65 -15.42 -3.40
C PRO A 89 -4.05 -16.03 -3.43
N ALA A 90 -4.20 -17.08 -4.24
CA ALA A 90 -5.42 -17.90 -4.23
C ALA A 90 -5.48 -18.72 -2.93
N PRO A 91 -6.68 -18.93 -2.36
CA PRO A 91 -6.84 -19.73 -1.15
C PRO A 91 -6.55 -21.21 -1.44
N SER A 92 -5.89 -21.90 -0.50
CA SER A 92 -5.67 -23.35 -0.61
C SER A 92 -6.97 -24.11 -0.41
N ILE A 93 -7.25 -25.10 -1.26
CA ILE A 93 -8.41 -26.00 -1.12
C ILE A 93 -8.17 -26.92 0.09
N ARG A 94 -9.10 -26.92 1.04
CA ARG A 94 -9.08 -27.73 2.26
C ARG A 94 -10.47 -28.31 2.52
N PRO A 95 -10.57 -29.48 3.17
CA PRO A 95 -11.87 -30.06 3.51
C PRO A 95 -12.62 -29.23 4.57
N ASN A 96 -11.88 -28.60 5.49
CA ASN A 96 -12.44 -27.78 6.57
C ASN A 96 -11.62 -26.50 6.75
N TYR A 97 -12.31 -25.40 7.03
CA TYR A 97 -11.76 -24.07 7.27
C TYR A 97 -12.17 -23.60 8.67
N PRO A 98 -11.24 -23.56 9.65
CA PRO A 98 -11.56 -23.21 11.03
C PRO A 98 -12.00 -21.75 11.20
N SER A 99 -11.67 -20.87 10.24
CA SER A 99 -12.08 -19.46 10.24
C SER A 99 -13.55 -19.25 9.85
N GLY A 100 -14.27 -20.30 9.46
CA GLY A 100 -15.63 -20.19 8.90
C GLY A 100 -15.65 -19.63 7.47
N TRP A 101 -14.49 -19.43 6.83
CA TRP A 101 -14.45 -19.07 5.42
C TRP A 101 -14.79 -20.28 4.55
N GLN A 102 -15.63 -20.09 3.54
CA GLN A 102 -15.95 -21.13 2.57
C GLN A 102 -15.69 -20.64 1.15
N PRO A 103 -15.11 -21.48 0.26
CA PRO A 103 -14.96 -21.16 -1.14
C PRO A 103 -16.32 -21.12 -1.84
N GLN A 104 -16.39 -20.36 -2.93
CA GLN A 104 -17.59 -20.31 -3.77
C GLN A 104 -17.74 -21.63 -4.54
N GLN A 105 -18.97 -22.17 -4.60
CA GLN A 105 -19.25 -23.39 -5.35
C GLN A 105 -19.19 -23.16 -6.87
N PRO A 106 -18.73 -24.14 -7.67
CA PRO A 106 -18.66 -24.00 -9.13
C PRO A 106 -20.05 -23.82 -9.75
N ASP A 107 -21.08 -24.42 -9.16
CA ASP A 107 -22.47 -24.35 -9.63
C ASP A 107 -23.10 -22.96 -9.48
N ALA A 108 -22.46 -22.04 -8.76
CA ALA A 108 -22.98 -20.70 -8.51
C ALA A 108 -23.18 -19.89 -9.80
N GLN A 109 -22.42 -20.19 -10.87
CA GLN A 109 -22.51 -19.49 -12.15
C GLN A 109 -23.78 -19.82 -12.95
N ASN A 110 -24.37 -21.00 -12.72
CA ASN A 110 -25.54 -21.48 -13.47
C ASN A 110 -26.87 -20.99 -12.90
N ARG A 111 -26.84 -20.15 -11.86
CA ARG A 111 -28.04 -19.64 -11.17
C ARG A 111 -28.49 -18.32 -11.81
N ASP A 112 -29.76 -17.96 -11.60
CA ASP A 112 -30.36 -16.75 -12.18
C ASP A 112 -29.61 -15.46 -11.81
N TYR A 113 -28.95 -15.49 -10.66
CA TYR A 113 -28.07 -14.42 -10.22
C TYR A 113 -26.79 -14.99 -9.61
N PHE A 114 -25.73 -14.21 -9.72
CA PHE A 114 -24.39 -14.54 -9.28
C PHE A 114 -23.79 -13.42 -8.45
N ILE A 115 -23.17 -13.77 -7.31
CA ILE A 115 -22.50 -12.80 -6.45
C ILE A 115 -21.01 -13.06 -6.54
N ALA A 116 -20.27 -12.11 -7.12
CA ALA A 116 -18.82 -12.26 -7.25
C ALA A 116 -18.12 -11.95 -5.92
N ARG A 117 -17.17 -12.81 -5.53
CA ARG A 117 -16.31 -12.58 -4.36
C ARG A 117 -15.43 -11.34 -4.53
N THR A 118 -14.97 -10.79 -3.42
CA THR A 118 -14.02 -9.67 -3.42
C THR A 118 -12.61 -10.13 -3.78
N ARG A 119 -11.68 -9.19 -4.00
CA ARG A 119 -10.26 -9.51 -4.27
C ARG A 119 -9.65 -10.40 -3.18
N ASN A 120 -10.12 -10.25 -1.94
CA ASN A 120 -9.66 -11.02 -0.79
C ASN A 120 -10.46 -12.31 -0.60
N HIS A 121 -11.20 -12.75 -1.63
CA HIS A 121 -12.04 -13.96 -1.63
C HIS A 121 -13.19 -13.95 -0.60
N MET A 122 -13.61 -12.77 -0.14
CA MET A 122 -14.70 -12.60 0.84
C MET A 122 -16.02 -12.22 0.18
N LEU A 123 -17.14 -12.55 0.84
CA LEU A 123 -18.47 -12.11 0.42
C LEU A 123 -18.61 -10.58 0.46
N PRO A 124 -19.18 -9.95 -0.58
CA PRO A 124 -19.30 -8.50 -0.69
C PRO A 124 -20.50 -7.92 0.10
N VAL A 125 -20.62 -8.30 1.38
CA VAL A 125 -21.69 -7.85 2.29
C VAL A 125 -21.10 -6.99 3.40
N TYR A 126 -21.49 -5.72 3.44
CA TYR A 126 -20.91 -4.73 4.34
C TYR A 126 -21.96 -3.86 5.00
N MET A 127 -21.70 -3.43 6.23
CA MET A 127 -22.49 -2.36 6.85
C MET A 127 -21.88 -1.02 6.47
N THR A 128 -22.73 -0.04 6.19
CA THR A 128 -22.34 1.36 6.03
C THR A 128 -23.21 2.19 6.96
N GLU A 129 -22.58 3.13 7.64
CA GLU A 129 -23.27 4.10 8.48
C GLU A 129 -23.54 5.37 7.65
N LYS A 130 -24.78 5.84 7.68
CA LYS A 130 -25.25 7.08 7.05
C LYS A 130 -25.71 8.05 8.15
N PHE A 131 -25.76 9.34 7.83
CA PHE A 131 -26.22 10.40 8.74
C PHE A 131 -25.45 10.40 10.07
N ARG A 132 -24.10 10.49 10.01
CA ARG A 132 -23.24 10.57 11.20
C ARG A 132 -23.45 9.41 12.20
N GLY A 133 -23.67 8.20 11.71
CA GLY A 133 -23.86 7.01 12.56
C GLY A 133 -25.31 6.70 12.94
N SER A 134 -26.25 7.63 12.74
CA SER A 134 -27.65 7.42 13.15
C SER A 134 -28.35 6.32 12.34
N LYS A 135 -28.01 6.16 11.06
CA LYS A 135 -28.62 5.14 10.19
C LYS A 135 -27.61 4.08 9.79
N LYS A 136 -27.86 2.83 10.20
CA LYS A 136 -27.11 1.66 9.72
C LYS A 136 -27.78 1.09 8.48
N VAL A 137 -27.00 0.80 7.44
CA VAL A 137 -27.47 0.24 6.18
C VAL A 137 -26.57 -0.92 5.81
N THR A 138 -27.14 -2.08 5.52
CA THR A 138 -26.40 -3.23 5.01
C THR A 138 -26.41 -3.21 3.49
N LYS A 139 -25.24 -3.29 2.88
CA LYS A 139 -25.06 -3.26 1.43
C LYS A 139 -24.52 -4.60 0.94
N VAL A 140 -25.19 -5.17 -0.05
CA VAL A 140 -24.71 -6.30 -0.85
C VAL A 140 -24.25 -5.74 -2.20
N ARG A 141 -23.04 -6.10 -2.64
CA ARG A 141 -22.43 -5.57 -3.87
C ARG A 141 -22.03 -6.70 -4.81
N LYS A 142 -21.60 -6.34 -6.03
CA LYS A 142 -21.06 -7.28 -7.04
C LYS A 142 -22.06 -8.36 -7.44
N ILE A 143 -23.33 -7.99 -7.52
CA ILE A 143 -24.41 -8.86 -7.98
C ILE A 143 -24.43 -8.78 -9.51
N GLN A 144 -24.62 -9.94 -10.15
CA GLN A 144 -24.77 -10.13 -11.60
C GLN A 144 -26.05 -10.95 -11.83
N GLY A 145 -26.68 -10.80 -12.99
CA GLY A 145 -27.94 -11.50 -13.31
C GLY A 145 -29.18 -10.83 -12.70
N ASP A 146 -30.19 -11.62 -12.33
CA ASP A 146 -31.46 -11.11 -11.82
C ASP A 146 -31.35 -10.61 -10.37
N ILE A 147 -31.18 -9.29 -10.22
CA ILE A 147 -31.03 -8.63 -8.92
C ILE A 147 -32.35 -8.60 -8.15
N TRP A 148 -33.49 -8.54 -8.84
CA TRP A 148 -34.80 -8.45 -8.20
C TRP A 148 -35.15 -9.75 -7.48
N LYS A 149 -34.85 -10.90 -8.10
CA LYS A 149 -35.01 -12.21 -7.46
C LYS A 149 -34.16 -12.34 -6.19
N LEU A 150 -32.91 -11.90 -6.23
CA LEU A 150 -32.05 -11.89 -5.04
C LEU A 150 -32.58 -10.94 -3.96
N GLU A 151 -33.11 -9.78 -4.35
CA GLU A 151 -33.69 -8.83 -3.40
C GLU A 151 -34.88 -9.44 -2.67
N GLU A 152 -35.79 -10.09 -3.38
CA GLU A 152 -36.98 -10.69 -2.80
C GLU A 152 -36.61 -11.80 -1.80
N GLU A 153 -35.68 -12.68 -2.18
CA GLU A 153 -35.17 -13.74 -1.30
C GLU A 153 -34.53 -13.16 -0.03
N LEU A 154 -33.62 -12.19 -0.17
CA LEU A 154 -32.94 -11.57 0.97
C LEU A 154 -33.92 -10.79 1.85
N ARG A 155 -34.88 -10.07 1.24
CA ARG A 155 -35.93 -9.34 1.96
C ARG A 155 -36.74 -10.29 2.81
N HIS A 156 -37.14 -11.45 2.29
CA HIS A 156 -37.89 -12.45 3.07
C HIS A 156 -37.09 -12.96 4.29
N VAL A 157 -35.79 -13.25 4.13
CA VAL A 157 -34.93 -13.70 5.24
C VAL A 157 -34.76 -12.60 6.29
N VAL A 158 -34.54 -11.35 5.84
CA VAL A 158 -34.36 -10.20 6.72
C VAL A 158 -35.64 -9.84 7.47
N GLU A 159 -36.79 -9.83 6.79
CA GLU A 159 -38.10 -9.54 7.40
C GLU A 159 -38.49 -10.60 8.42
N LYS A 160 -38.23 -11.89 8.12
CA LYS A 160 -38.45 -12.99 9.07
C LYS A 160 -37.65 -12.82 10.35
N ALA A 161 -36.39 -12.39 10.26
CA ALA A 161 -35.56 -12.15 11.44
C ALA A 161 -35.86 -10.83 12.15
N ALA A 162 -36.30 -9.80 11.43
CA ALA A 162 -36.64 -8.50 11.99
C ALA A 162 -38.05 -8.45 12.62
N GLY A 163 -38.95 -9.36 12.22
CA GLY A 163 -40.36 -9.35 12.63
C GLY A 163 -41.17 -8.16 12.09
N LYS A 164 -40.62 -7.44 11.11
CA LYS A 164 -41.22 -6.25 10.50
C LYS A 164 -40.77 -6.11 9.06
N LYS A 165 -41.54 -5.37 8.27
CA LYS A 165 -41.17 -5.01 6.90
C LYS A 165 -39.91 -4.16 6.90
N VAL A 166 -38.96 -4.48 6.04
CA VAL A 166 -37.67 -3.79 5.95
C VAL A 166 -37.57 -3.08 4.62
N LEU A 167 -37.16 -1.80 4.67
CA LEU A 167 -36.94 -1.01 3.46
C LEU A 167 -35.67 -1.49 2.75
N SER A 168 -35.85 -1.97 1.52
CA SER A 168 -34.80 -2.31 0.57
C SER A 168 -34.70 -1.26 -0.53
N ARG A 169 -33.49 -1.12 -1.11
CA ARG A 169 -33.23 -0.30 -2.28
C ARG A 169 -32.35 -1.10 -3.24
N VAL A 170 -32.83 -1.28 -4.46
CA VAL A 170 -32.09 -1.92 -5.54
C VAL A 170 -31.42 -0.85 -6.41
N ASN A 171 -30.17 -1.11 -6.79
CA ASN A 171 -29.46 -0.34 -7.81
C ASN A 171 -28.89 -1.31 -8.84
N GLU A 172 -29.61 -1.44 -9.95
CA GLU A 172 -29.30 -2.37 -11.04
C GLU A 172 -27.97 -2.04 -11.71
N MET A 173 -27.79 -0.77 -12.09
CA MET A 173 -26.59 -0.32 -12.83
C MET A 173 -25.29 -0.66 -12.10
N SER A 174 -25.29 -0.54 -10.76
CA SER A 174 -24.11 -0.85 -9.95
C SER A 174 -24.07 -2.28 -9.40
N GLY A 175 -25.13 -3.07 -9.60
CA GLY A 175 -25.28 -4.40 -9.01
C GLY A 175 -25.25 -4.39 -7.49
N GLN A 176 -26.06 -3.54 -6.86
CA GLN A 176 -26.09 -3.36 -5.40
C GLN A 176 -27.50 -3.39 -4.82
N ILE A 177 -27.62 -3.98 -3.63
CA ILE A 177 -28.85 -3.95 -2.82
C ILE A 177 -28.50 -3.33 -1.46
N GLU A 178 -29.30 -2.36 -1.02
CA GLU A 178 -29.18 -1.74 0.30
C GLU A 178 -30.40 -2.10 1.16
N PHE A 179 -30.18 -2.63 2.36
CA PHE A 179 -31.20 -2.86 3.38
C PHE A 179 -31.03 -1.88 4.54
N THR A 180 -32.13 -1.29 5.01
CA THR A 180 -32.10 -0.43 6.21
C THR A 180 -31.99 -1.27 7.47
N GLY A 181 -30.86 -1.18 8.18
CA GLY A 181 -30.56 -1.96 9.39
C GLY A 181 -29.20 -2.68 9.32
N ALA A 182 -28.83 -3.31 10.42
CA ALA A 182 -27.59 -4.08 10.54
C ALA A 182 -27.90 -5.59 10.43
N TYR A 183 -27.80 -6.13 9.20
CA TYR A 183 -28.13 -7.52 8.87
C TYR A 183 -26.97 -8.25 8.19
N VAL A 184 -25.74 -7.77 8.40
CA VAL A 184 -24.53 -8.30 7.72
C VAL A 184 -24.35 -9.79 7.96
N ASN A 185 -24.38 -10.23 9.21
CA ASN A 185 -24.09 -11.63 9.54
C ASN A 185 -25.19 -12.56 9.03
N LEU A 186 -26.45 -12.16 9.16
CA LEU A 186 -27.59 -12.91 8.66
C LEU A 186 -27.52 -13.11 7.14
N ILE A 187 -27.27 -12.04 6.38
CA ILE A 187 -27.15 -12.12 4.93
C ILE A 187 -25.90 -12.94 4.55
N LYS A 188 -24.77 -12.76 5.25
CA LYS A 188 -23.56 -13.56 4.99
C LYS A 188 -23.79 -15.04 5.19
N ASN A 189 -24.40 -15.43 6.31
CA ASN A 189 -24.67 -16.83 6.61
C ASN A 189 -25.61 -17.43 5.54
N TYR A 190 -26.69 -16.73 5.20
CA TYR A 190 -27.60 -17.16 4.15
C TYR A 190 -26.90 -17.37 2.79
N LEU A 191 -26.02 -16.44 2.40
CA LEU A 191 -25.27 -16.57 1.15
C LEU A 191 -24.22 -17.69 1.20
N GLN A 192 -23.59 -17.91 2.35
CA GLN A 192 -22.67 -19.03 2.57
C GLN A 192 -23.41 -20.38 2.49
N ASP A 193 -24.57 -20.50 3.14
CA ASP A 193 -25.41 -21.68 3.11
C ASP A 193 -25.86 -22.00 1.67
N LYS A 194 -26.14 -20.96 0.88
CA LYS A 194 -26.46 -21.10 -0.55
C LYS A 194 -25.22 -21.42 -1.40
N GLY A 195 -23.99 -21.28 -0.90
CA GLY A 195 -22.75 -21.65 -1.59
C GLY A 195 -22.15 -20.55 -2.48
N TYR A 196 -22.51 -19.28 -2.25
CA TYR A 196 -21.92 -18.12 -2.95
C TYR A 196 -20.63 -17.65 -2.31
#